data_AF-A0A1G5JM38-F1
#
_entry.id   AF-A0A1G5JM38-F1
#
_cell.length_a   1.000
_cell.length_b   1.000
_cell.length_c   1.000
_cell.angle_alpha   90.00
_cell.angle_beta   90.00
_cell.angle_gamma   90.00
#
_symmetry.space_group_name_H-M   'P 1'
#
loop_
_entity.id
_entity.type
_entity.pdbx_description
1 polymer ?
#
loop_
_entity_poly.entity_id
_entity_poly.type
_entity_poly.pdbx_seq_one_letter_code
_entity_poly.pdbx_strand_id
1 'polypeptide(L)'
;MQKTLFELVNEVQDEATFIAFLSALSKDRHTCADEWQHDSIESYLEAAADWGQESIKGLTHYEKPDNPWKRCAQMMYMGKIYE
;
A
#
# COMPACT_ATOMS: atom_id res chain seq x y z
N MET A 1 10.24 18.92 -3.89
CA MET A 1 10.57 17.49 -3.76
C MET A 1 9.34 16.69 -4.16
N GLN A 2 9.52 15.57 -4.85
CA GLN A 2 8.42 14.65 -5.14
C GLN A 2 8.17 13.80 -3.89
N LYS A 3 6.90 13.57 -3.53
CA LYS A 3 6.52 12.73 -2.38
C LYS A 3 6.83 11.27 -2.67
N THR A 4 7.26 10.54 -1.65
CA THR A 4 7.44 9.08 -1.64
C THR A 4 6.10 8.36 -1.61
N LEU A 5 6.07 7.08 -2.00
CA LEU A 5 4.87 6.25 -1.85
C LEU A 5 4.40 6.15 -0.39
N PHE A 6 5.34 6.10 0.57
CA PHE A 6 5.03 6.05 1.99
C PHE A 6 4.36 7.34 2.49
N GLU A 7 4.76 8.50 1.98
CA GLU A 7 4.05 9.75 2.28
C GLU A 7 2.66 9.75 1.66
N LEU A 8 2.55 9.36 0.38
CA LEU A 8 1.28 9.35 -0.35
C LEU A 8 0.23 8.42 0.28
N VAL A 9 0.62 7.21 0.71
CA VAL A 9 -0.31 6.26 1.34
C VAL A 9 -0.86 6.81 2.66
N ASN A 10 -0.08 7.62 3.38
CA ASN A 10 -0.51 8.23 4.63
C ASN A 10 -1.41 9.46 4.45
N GLU A 11 -1.43 10.05 3.25
CA GLU A 11 -2.25 11.21 2.90
C GLU A 11 -3.60 10.85 2.25
N VAL A 12 -3.86 9.58 1.95
CA VAL A 12 -5.14 9.13 1.39
C VAL A 12 -6.28 9.43 2.38
N GLN A 13 -7.28 10.16 1.89
CA GLN A 13 -8.43 10.62 2.67
C GLN A 13 -9.77 10.31 2.00
N ASP A 14 -9.80 10.18 0.69
CA ASP A 14 -11.00 10.02 -0.12
C ASP A 14 -10.69 9.23 -1.41
N GLU A 15 -11.70 9.05 -2.25
CA GLU A 15 -11.57 8.33 -3.52
C GLU A 15 -10.54 8.99 -4.45
N ALA A 16 -10.53 10.32 -4.54
CA ALA A 16 -9.64 11.04 -5.45
C ALA A 16 -8.16 10.86 -5.05
N THR A 17 -7.86 10.99 -3.76
CA THR A 17 -6.51 10.75 -3.22
C THR A 17 -6.12 9.27 -3.28
N PHE A 18 -7.06 8.35 -3.14
CA PHE A 18 -6.81 6.92 -3.34
C PHE A 18 -6.46 6.57 -4.80
N ILE A 19 -7.19 7.11 -5.78
CA ILE A 19 -6.89 6.93 -7.21
C ILE A 19 -5.51 7.52 -7.56
N ALA A 20 -5.17 8.67 -6.97
CA ALA A 20 -3.85 9.26 -7.14
C ALA A 20 -2.74 8.36 -6.57
N PHE A 21 -2.97 7.74 -5.41
CA PHE A 21 -2.05 6.76 -4.83
C PHE A 21 -1.90 5.52 -5.73
N LEU A 22 -2.98 4.95 -6.25
CA LEU A 22 -2.91 3.79 -7.17
C LEU A 22 -2.09 4.10 -8.43
N SER A 23 -2.25 5.32 -8.98
CA SER A 23 -1.48 5.78 -10.14
C SER A 23 0.01 5.90 -9.80
N ALA A 24 0.34 6.40 -8.61
CA ALA A 24 1.72 6.48 -8.14
C ALA A 24 2.32 5.08 -7.89
N LEU A 25 1.55 4.17 -7.31
CA LEU A 25 1.98 2.78 -7.03
C LEU A 25 2.26 2.02 -8.33
N SER A 26 1.40 2.16 -9.34
CA SER A 26 1.62 1.57 -10.67
C SER A 26 2.89 2.12 -11.33
N LYS A 27 3.10 3.44 -11.26
CA LYS A 27 4.33 4.07 -11.79
C LYS A 27 5.57 3.55 -11.07
N ASP A 28 5.52 3.42 -9.76
CA ASP A 28 6.63 2.91 -8.94
C ASP A 28 6.98 1.45 -9.30
N ARG A 29 5.98 0.58 -9.52
CA ARG A 29 6.20 -0.80 -10.00
C ARG A 29 6.96 -0.84 -11.32
N HIS A 30 6.73 0.14 -12.19
CA HIS A 30 7.37 0.23 -13.48
C HIS A 30 8.80 0.77 -13.41
N THR A 31 9.07 1.72 -12.52
CA THR A 31 10.37 2.40 -12.44
C THR A 31 11.35 1.77 -11.46
N CYS A 32 10.84 1.15 -10.40
CA CYS A 32 11.60 0.65 -9.26
C CYS A 32 11.27 -0.82 -8.99
N ALA A 33 11.12 -1.62 -10.05
CA ALA A 33 10.68 -3.01 -9.97
C ALA A 33 11.56 -3.89 -9.05
N ASP A 34 12.84 -3.57 -8.95
CA ASP A 34 13.84 -4.24 -8.12
C ASP A 34 13.70 -3.94 -6.62
N GLU A 35 12.94 -2.90 -6.26
CA GLU A 35 12.60 -2.58 -4.85
C GLU A 35 11.35 -3.32 -4.36
N TRP A 36 10.67 -4.08 -5.22
CA TRP A 36 9.45 -4.80 -4.86
C TRP A 36 9.80 -6.20 -4.38
N GLN A 37 9.18 -6.60 -3.27
CA GLN A 37 9.36 -7.94 -2.70
C GLN A 37 8.79 -9.04 -3.62
N HIS A 38 7.80 -8.68 -4.43
CA HIS A 38 7.02 -9.60 -5.27
C HIS A 38 7.07 -9.18 -6.73
N ASP A 39 7.41 -10.12 -7.62
CA ASP A 39 7.54 -9.89 -9.06
C ASP A 39 6.25 -10.17 -9.85
N SER A 40 5.41 -11.07 -9.34
CA SER A 40 4.09 -11.43 -9.89
C SER A 40 2.94 -10.62 -9.29
N ILE A 41 1.81 -10.55 -10.00
CA ILE A 41 0.60 -9.91 -9.47
C ILE A 41 -0.06 -10.77 -8.38
N GLU A 42 0.02 -12.09 -8.53
CA GLU A 42 -0.51 -13.07 -7.58
C GLU A 42 0.15 -12.91 -6.21
N SER A 43 1.49 -12.98 -6.15
CA SER A 43 2.22 -12.87 -4.88
C SER A 43 2.08 -11.48 -4.24
N TYR A 44 2.03 -10.41 -5.05
CA TYR A 44 1.74 -9.06 -4.56
C TYR A 44 0.36 -8.95 -3.86
N LEU A 45 -0.68 -9.53 -4.47
CA LEU A 45 -2.03 -9.50 -3.91
C LEU A 45 -2.17 -10.40 -2.68
N GLU A 46 -1.50 -11.54 -2.67
CA GLU A 46 -1.41 -12.44 -1.52
C GLU A 46 -0.76 -11.71 -0.32
N ALA A 47 0.40 -11.08 -0.51
CA ALA A 47 1.07 -10.33 0.56
C ALA A 47 0.22 -9.14 1.08
N ALA A 48 -0.47 -8.43 0.19
CA ALA A 48 -1.40 -7.37 0.59
C ALA A 48 -2.56 -7.90 1.44
N ALA A 49 -3.09 -9.09 1.10
CA ALA A 49 -4.16 -9.75 1.82
C ALA A 49 -3.69 -10.27 3.18
N ASP A 50 -2.54 -10.94 3.23
CA ASP A 50 -1.94 -11.50 4.44
C ASP A 50 -1.66 -10.41 5.47
N TRP A 51 -0.96 -9.34 5.06
CA TRP A 51 -0.77 -8.20 5.96
C TRP A 51 -2.08 -7.56 6.38
N GLY A 52 -3.06 -7.48 5.46
CA GLY A 52 -4.40 -7.00 5.76
C GLY A 52 -5.11 -7.82 6.84
N GLN A 53 -4.90 -9.14 6.84
CA GLN A 53 -5.46 -10.08 7.82
C GLN A 53 -4.74 -10.00 9.16
N GLU A 54 -3.42 -9.92 9.17
CA GLU A 54 -2.63 -9.77 10.39
C GLU A 54 -2.92 -8.45 11.10
N SER A 55 -3.02 -7.36 10.34
CA SER A 55 -3.22 -6.01 10.88
C SER A 55 -4.70 -5.64 11.09
N ILE A 56 -5.63 -6.60 11.00
CA ILE A 56 -7.08 -6.31 11.06
C ILE A 56 -7.52 -5.68 12.40
N LYS A 57 -6.77 -5.96 13.48
CA LYS A 57 -6.93 -5.39 14.83
C LYS A 57 -5.85 -4.35 15.18
N GLY A 58 -5.07 -3.89 14.20
CA GLY A 58 -3.84 -3.13 14.43
C GLY A 58 -2.65 -4.03 14.78
N LEU A 59 -1.45 -3.44 14.84
CA LEU A 59 -0.19 -4.06 15.28
C LEU A 59 0.52 -3.11 16.24
N THR A 60 1.60 -3.58 16.90
CA THR A 60 2.38 -2.80 17.88
C THR A 60 2.80 -1.41 17.39
N HIS A 61 3.07 -1.26 16.08
CA HIS A 61 3.51 0.00 15.46
C HIS A 61 2.57 0.46 14.33
N TYR A 62 1.35 -0.09 14.29
CA TYR A 62 0.39 0.23 13.27
C TYR A 62 -1.01 0.33 13.87
N GLU A 63 -1.57 1.54 13.82
CA GLU A 63 -2.97 1.77 14.12
C GLU A 63 -3.79 1.68 12.83
N LYS A 64 -4.79 0.81 12.83
CA LYS A 64 -5.69 0.66 11.69
C LYS A 64 -6.55 1.93 11.55
N PRO A 65 -6.55 2.61 10.39
CA PRO A 65 -7.39 3.78 10.20
C PRO A 65 -8.86 3.37 10.04
N ASP A 66 -9.76 4.20 10.55
CA ASP A 66 -11.20 4.07 10.31
C ASP A 66 -11.58 4.39 8.85
N ASN A 67 -10.75 5.19 8.18
CA ASN A 67 -10.99 5.56 6.79
C ASN A 67 -10.75 4.34 5.85
N PRO A 68 -11.78 3.85 5.15
CA PRO A 68 -11.66 2.68 4.30
C PRO A 68 -10.72 2.92 3.11
N TRP A 69 -10.67 4.13 2.55
CA TRP A 69 -9.77 4.46 1.44
C TRP A 69 -8.31 4.39 1.87
N LYS A 70 -8.00 4.97 3.04
CA LYS A 70 -6.66 4.89 3.63
C LYS A 70 -6.29 3.45 3.98
N ARG A 71 -7.24 2.67 4.52
CA ARG A 71 -7.02 1.25 4.82
C ARG A 71 -6.70 0.44 3.56
N CYS A 72 -7.47 0.62 2.49
CA CYS A 72 -7.20 -0.01 1.20
C CYS A 72 -5.83 0.40 0.65
N ALA A 73 -5.48 1.68 0.72
CA ALA A 73 -4.18 2.17 0.27
C ALA A 73 -3.02 1.52 1.03
N GLN A 74 -3.14 1.42 2.36
CA GLN A 74 -2.13 0.78 3.20
C GLN A 74 -1.97 -0.71 2.87
N MET A 75 -3.05 -1.45 2.65
CA MET A 75 -2.97 -2.85 2.21
C MET A 75 -2.23 -2.97 0.86
N MET A 76 -2.58 -2.13 -0.11
CA MET A 76 -1.92 -2.12 -1.42
C MET A 76 -0.44 -1.71 -1.34
N TYR A 77 -0.09 -0.78 -0.45
CA TYR A 77 1.31 -0.43 -0.20
C TYR A 77 2.08 -1.60 0.43
N MET A 78 1.47 -2.31 1.37
CA MET A 78 2.12 -3.43 2.04
C MET A 78 2.34 -4.61 1.08
N GLY A 79 1.49 -4.79 0.06
CA GLY A 79 1.81 -5.73 -1.03
C GLY A 79 3.15 -5.46 -1.73
N LYS A 80 3.68 -4.22 -1.73
CA LYS A 80 5.02 -3.92 -2.29
C LYS A 80 6.16 -4.47 -1.41
N ILE A 81 6.02 -4.42 -0.08
CA ILE A 81 7.14 -4.53 0.87
C ILE A 81 7.01 -5.65 1.91
N TYR A 82 5.83 -6.25 2.06
CA TYR A 82 5.59 -7.32 3.01
C TYR A 82 6.12 -8.64 2.46
N GLU A 83 6.87 -9.40 3.27
CA GLU A 83 7.58 -10.62 2.87
C GLU A 83 6.68 -11.81 2.54
#